data_AF-A0A4U5QPC1-F1
#
_entry.id   AF-A0A4U5QPC1-F1
#
_cell.length_a   1.000
_cell.length_b   1.000
_cell.length_c   1.000
_cell.angle_alpha   90.00
_cell.angle_beta   90.00
_cell.angle_gamma   90.00
#
_symmetry.space_group_name_H-M   'P 1'
#
loop_
_entity.id
_entity.type
_entity.pdbx_description
1 polymer ?
#
loop_
_entity_poly.entity_id
_entity_poly.type
_entity_poly.pdbx_seq_one_letter_code
_entity_poly.pdbx_strand_id
1 'polypeptide(L)'
;MSFLFIFSGAHTFGRAKCSTFDFRLYDFNSTGAPDPSLDPTLLAALQELCPQGGNGSVLTDLDLTTPDAFDSNYYSNLQGNQGLLQTDQVLFSTPGADDIIALVNAFSANQTAFFESFAESMIRMGNLSPLTGTEGEIRLNCSVVNANLAGPDSMLVSSI
;
A
#
# COMPACT_ATOMS: atom_id res chain seq x y z
N MET A 1 14.10 -9.89 -8.75
CA MET A 1 13.63 -9.45 -7.41
C MET A 1 12.38 -8.61 -7.64
N SER A 2 11.21 -9.10 -7.27
CA SER A 2 9.93 -8.42 -7.53
C SER A 2 9.72 -7.29 -6.51
N PHE A 3 9.53 -6.05 -6.96
CA PHE A 3 9.40 -4.87 -6.09
C PHE A 3 8.17 -4.84 -5.17
N LEU A 4 7.22 -5.76 -5.40
CA LEU A 4 5.90 -5.76 -4.77
C LEU A 4 5.96 -5.73 -3.25
N PHE A 5 6.72 -6.63 -2.62
CA PHE A 5 6.78 -6.74 -1.15
C PHE A 5 7.43 -5.53 -0.46
N ILE A 6 8.29 -4.79 -1.18
CA ILE A 6 8.93 -3.58 -0.67
C ILE A 6 7.90 -2.44 -0.65
N PHE A 7 7.16 -2.26 -1.75
CA PHE A 7 6.13 -1.22 -1.81
C PHE A 7 4.96 -1.47 -0.87
N SER A 8 4.62 -2.74 -0.62
CA SER A 8 3.61 -3.07 0.39
C SER A 8 4.02 -2.58 1.80
N GLY A 9 5.32 -2.40 2.07
CA GLY A 9 5.80 -1.73 3.28
C GLY A 9 5.28 -0.30 3.47
N ALA A 10 4.80 0.36 2.40
CA ALA A 10 4.13 1.66 2.52
C ALA A 10 2.82 1.59 3.32
N HIS A 11 2.26 0.40 3.56
CA HIS A 11 1.10 0.21 4.44
C HIS A 11 1.45 0.25 5.94
N THR A 12 2.70 0.60 6.31
CA THR A 12 3.08 0.90 7.71
C THR A 12 2.37 2.12 8.31
N PHE A 13 1.63 2.88 7.50
CA PHE A 13 0.83 4.03 7.93
C PHE A 13 -0.38 4.20 7.01
N GLY A 14 -1.33 5.03 7.43
CA GLY A 14 -2.53 5.32 6.62
C GLY A 14 -3.70 4.41 6.96
N ARG A 15 -4.76 4.49 6.14
CA ARG A 15 -6.06 3.89 6.47
C ARG A 15 -6.67 3.16 5.29
N ALA A 16 -7.43 2.12 5.60
CA ALA A 16 -8.26 1.39 4.66
C ALA A 16 -9.73 1.42 5.08
N LYS A 17 -10.61 1.39 4.09
CA LYS A 17 -12.06 1.30 4.31
C LYS A 17 -12.47 -0.14 4.58
N CYS A 18 -13.46 -0.37 5.43
CA CYS A 18 -14.03 -1.71 5.67
C CYS A 18 -14.35 -2.45 4.36
N SER A 19 -14.89 -1.77 3.36
CA SER A 19 -15.23 -2.36 2.05
C SER A 19 -14.04 -2.93 1.26
N THR A 20 -12.80 -2.69 1.72
CA THR A 20 -11.58 -3.21 1.07
C THR A 20 -11.11 -4.53 1.66
N PHE A 21 -11.62 -4.93 2.84
CA PHE A 21 -11.19 -6.15 3.54
C PHE A 21 -12.33 -6.93 4.24
N ASP A 22 -13.57 -6.44 4.21
CA ASP A 22 -14.74 -7.09 4.84
C ASP A 22 -15.01 -8.51 4.34
N PHE A 23 -14.69 -8.82 3.08
CA PHE A 23 -14.74 -10.19 2.55
C PHE A 23 -13.87 -11.17 3.35
N ARG A 24 -12.74 -10.72 3.93
CA ARG A 24 -11.89 -11.53 4.80
C ARG A 24 -12.55 -11.81 6.16
N LEU A 25 -13.49 -10.98 6.58
CA LEU A 25 -14.08 -11.08 7.92
C LEU A 25 -15.26 -12.06 7.99
N TYR A 26 -15.90 -12.35 6.84
CA TYR A 26 -17.18 -13.06 6.82
C TYR A 26 -17.27 -14.17 5.76
N ASP A 27 -16.75 -13.96 4.55
CA ASP A 27 -16.90 -14.90 3.45
C ASP A 27 -15.66 -14.91 2.54
N PHE A 28 -14.56 -15.40 3.10
CA PHE A 28 -13.29 -15.47 2.40
C PHE A 28 -13.32 -16.59 1.36
N ASN A 29 -13.04 -16.26 0.09
CA ASN A 29 -13.08 -17.19 -1.03
C ASN A 29 -14.39 -17.98 -1.16
N SER A 30 -15.53 -17.37 -0.82
CA SER A 30 -16.86 -18.00 -0.92
C SER A 30 -16.99 -19.28 -0.07
N THR A 31 -16.28 -19.33 1.06
CA THR A 31 -16.32 -20.46 2.01
C THR A 31 -17.43 -20.33 3.05
N GLY A 32 -18.04 -19.16 3.18
CA GLY A 32 -18.94 -18.80 4.28
C GLY A 32 -18.24 -18.62 5.63
N ALA A 33 -16.91 -18.50 5.62
CA ALA A 33 -16.08 -18.36 6.81
C ALA A 33 -15.04 -17.23 6.66
N PRO A 34 -14.52 -16.69 7.78
CA PRO A 34 -13.42 -15.72 7.75
C PRO A 34 -12.11 -16.29 7.18
N ASP A 35 -11.21 -15.41 6.76
CA ASP A 35 -9.87 -15.75 6.30
C ASP A 35 -9.07 -16.45 7.42
N PRO A 36 -8.62 -17.70 7.21
CA PRO A 36 -7.90 -18.46 8.23
C PRO A 36 -6.49 -17.91 8.52
N SER A 37 -5.97 -17.01 7.67
CA SER A 37 -4.67 -16.36 7.85
C SER A 37 -4.73 -15.05 8.64
N LEU A 38 -5.92 -14.64 9.10
CA LEU A 38 -6.11 -13.46 9.94
C LEU A 38 -6.10 -13.84 11.43
N ASP A 39 -5.36 -13.10 12.25
CA ASP A 39 -5.34 -13.30 13.69
C ASP A 39 -6.77 -13.25 14.27
N PRO A 40 -7.21 -14.25 15.07
CA PRO A 40 -8.58 -14.30 15.60
C PRO A 40 -8.95 -13.12 16.52
N THR A 41 -7.98 -12.54 17.25
CA THR A 41 -8.24 -11.39 18.11
C THR A 41 -8.48 -10.15 17.26
N LEU A 42 -7.64 -9.96 16.23
CA LEU A 42 -7.83 -8.90 15.25
C LEU A 42 -9.14 -9.07 14.48
N LEU A 43 -9.47 -10.29 14.04
CA LEU A 43 -10.73 -10.59 13.37
C LEU A 43 -11.93 -10.12 14.21
N ALA A 44 -11.97 -10.45 15.51
CA ALA A 44 -13.05 -10.03 16.39
C ALA A 44 -13.17 -8.50 16.49
N ALA A 45 -12.03 -7.80 16.63
CA ALA A 45 -12.01 -6.33 16.67
C ALA A 45 -12.48 -5.71 15.34
N LEU A 46 -12.05 -6.26 14.21
CA LEU A 46 -12.46 -5.79 12.88
C LEU A 46 -13.94 -6.07 12.60
N GLN A 47 -14.50 -7.17 13.10
CA GLN A 47 -15.94 -7.45 12.98
C GLN A 47 -16.82 -6.51 13.80
N GLU A 48 -16.33 -6.03 14.95
CA GLU A 48 -17.01 -4.98 15.73
C GLU A 48 -16.97 -3.65 14.99
N LEU A 49 -15.82 -3.30 14.39
CA LEU A 49 -15.64 -2.07 13.64
C LEU A 49 -16.39 -2.07 12.29
N CYS A 50 -16.39 -3.21 11.62
CA CYS A 50 -16.91 -3.42 10.27
C CYS A 50 -17.99 -4.51 10.26
N PRO A 51 -19.16 -4.31 10.90
CA PRO A 51 -20.20 -5.33 10.99
C PRO A 51 -20.71 -5.76 9.61
N GLN A 52 -21.15 -7.02 9.48
CA GLN A 52 -21.67 -7.55 8.21
C GLN A 52 -22.87 -6.73 7.72
N GLY A 53 -22.79 -6.19 6.50
CA GLY A 53 -23.80 -5.29 5.95
C GLY A 53 -23.80 -3.89 6.57
N GLY A 54 -22.76 -3.54 7.33
CA GLY A 54 -22.55 -2.23 7.93
C GLY A 54 -22.05 -1.17 6.94
N ASN A 55 -21.58 -0.05 7.48
CA ASN A 55 -21.05 1.05 6.68
C ASN A 55 -19.64 0.72 6.16
N GLY A 56 -19.54 0.32 4.90
CA GLY A 56 -18.27 0.02 4.24
C GLY A 56 -17.27 1.19 4.15
N SER A 57 -17.68 2.42 4.44
CA SER A 57 -16.80 3.61 4.44
C SER A 57 -16.08 3.88 5.76
N VAL A 58 -16.36 3.11 6.82
CA VAL A 58 -15.62 3.19 8.08
C VAL A 58 -14.15 2.89 7.81
N LEU A 59 -13.27 3.67 8.44
CA LEU A 59 -11.82 3.57 8.27
C LEU A 59 -11.19 2.85 9.46
N THR A 60 -10.16 2.08 9.19
CA THR A 60 -9.23 1.55 10.18
C THR A 60 -7.79 1.72 9.69
N ASP A 61 -6.84 1.64 10.60
CA ASP A 61 -5.43 1.86 10.30
C ASP A 61 -4.83 0.63 9.59
N LEU A 62 -4.01 0.88 8.56
CA LEU A 62 -3.29 -0.19 7.85
C LEU A 62 -2.24 -0.86 8.74
N ASP A 63 -1.65 -0.09 9.66
CA ASP A 63 -0.76 -0.55 10.72
C ASP A 63 -1.40 -0.27 12.08
N LEU A 64 -1.69 -1.31 12.84
CA LEU A 64 -2.34 -1.22 14.15
C LEU A 64 -1.35 -0.94 15.28
N THR A 65 -0.05 -1.15 15.03
CA THR A 65 1.01 -0.96 16.02
C THR A 65 1.44 0.50 16.04
N THR A 66 1.63 1.10 14.86
CA THR A 66 2.06 2.50 14.70
C THR A 66 1.35 3.19 13.52
N PRO A 67 0.05 3.54 13.66
CA PRO A 67 -0.80 4.01 12.56
C PRO A 67 -0.30 5.17 11.69
N ASP A 68 0.56 6.01 12.25
CA ASP A 68 1.04 7.25 11.65
C ASP A 68 2.57 7.30 11.48
N ALA A 69 3.30 6.28 11.93
CA ALA A 69 4.75 6.24 11.78
C ALA A 69 5.13 5.47 10.51
N PHE A 70 6.20 5.90 9.84
CA PHE A 70 6.78 5.14 8.76
C PHE A 70 7.93 4.28 9.32
N ASP A 71 7.68 3.00 9.59
CA ASP A 71 8.65 2.09 10.21
C ASP A 71 8.48 0.63 9.72
N SER A 72 9.15 -0.32 10.37
CA SER A 72 9.10 -1.73 10.00
C SER A 72 8.02 -2.54 10.75
N ASN A 73 7.15 -1.90 11.54
CA ASN A 73 6.10 -2.61 12.28
C ASN A 73 5.09 -3.28 11.34
N TYR A 74 4.88 -2.73 10.14
CA TYR A 74 4.16 -3.43 9.07
C TYR A 74 4.61 -4.89 8.92
N TYR A 75 5.92 -5.14 8.80
CA TYR A 75 6.45 -6.49 8.61
C TYR A 75 6.33 -7.35 9.89
N SER A 76 6.40 -6.72 11.07
CA SER A 76 6.17 -7.40 12.35
C SER A 76 4.70 -7.86 12.47
N ASN A 77 3.75 -7.03 12.02
CA ASN A 77 2.33 -7.37 12.01
C ASN A 77 2.06 -8.58 11.10
N LEU A 78 2.72 -8.68 9.94
CA LEU A 78 2.55 -9.84 9.05
C LEU A 78 2.94 -11.16 9.73
N GLN A 79 4.01 -11.15 10.53
CA GLN A 79 4.46 -12.32 11.31
C GLN A 79 3.43 -12.72 12.37
N GLY A 80 2.67 -11.76 12.89
CA GLY A 80 1.58 -11.96 13.82
C GLY A 80 0.23 -12.31 13.18
N ASN A 81 0.16 -12.51 11.85
CA ASN A 81 -1.10 -12.64 11.10
C ASN A 81 -2.02 -11.41 11.20
N GLN A 82 -1.42 -10.23 11.37
CA GLN A 82 -2.11 -8.96 11.58
C GLN A 82 -2.04 -8.03 10.35
N GLY A 83 -1.71 -8.53 9.16
CA GLY A 83 -1.85 -7.78 7.92
C GLY A 83 -3.32 -7.51 7.61
N LEU A 84 -3.71 -6.24 7.48
CA LEU A 84 -5.11 -5.84 7.32
C LEU A 84 -5.70 -6.29 5.97
N LEU A 85 -5.00 -6.02 4.88
CA LEU A 85 -5.45 -6.42 3.54
C LEU A 85 -5.02 -7.86 3.25
N GLN A 86 -5.80 -8.57 2.44
CA GLN A 86 -5.41 -9.90 1.98
C GLN A 86 -4.06 -9.84 1.27
N THR A 87 -3.85 -8.82 0.43
CA THR A 87 -2.62 -8.58 -0.33
C THR A 87 -1.40 -8.34 0.56
N ASP A 88 -1.60 -7.93 1.82
CA ASP A 88 -0.53 -7.83 2.80
C ASP A 88 -0.22 -9.20 3.39
N GLN A 89 -1.24 -9.88 3.91
CA GLN A 89 -1.03 -11.13 4.64
C GLN A 89 -0.47 -12.25 3.75
N VAL A 90 -0.81 -12.27 2.45
CA VAL A 90 -0.26 -13.26 1.50
C VAL A 90 1.25 -13.20 1.36
N LEU A 91 1.90 -12.08 1.70
CA LEU A 91 3.37 -11.97 1.69
C LEU A 91 4.03 -12.87 2.73
N PHE A 92 3.29 -13.26 3.78
CA PHE A 92 3.81 -14.12 4.85
C PHE A 92 3.06 -15.45 4.96
N SER A 93 1.82 -15.55 4.47
CA SER A 93 0.96 -16.74 4.63
C SER A 93 0.90 -17.65 3.40
N THR A 94 1.53 -17.29 2.27
CA THR A 94 1.48 -18.09 1.04
C THR A 94 2.45 -19.29 1.11
N PRO A 95 1.96 -20.55 1.05
CA PRO A 95 2.83 -21.71 1.07
C PRO A 95 3.79 -21.73 -0.13
N GLY A 96 5.08 -21.99 0.12
CA GLY A 96 6.11 -22.06 -0.92
C GLY A 96 6.65 -20.70 -1.38
N ALA A 97 6.26 -19.60 -0.75
CA ALA A 97 6.82 -18.27 -0.99
C ALA A 97 8.02 -17.96 -0.06
N ASP A 98 8.92 -18.94 0.12
CA ASP A 98 10.00 -18.90 1.12
C ASP A 98 10.90 -17.67 0.97
N ASP A 99 11.20 -17.26 -0.27
CA ASP A 99 12.01 -16.07 -0.55
C ASP A 99 11.34 -14.78 -0.04
N ILE A 100 10.02 -14.65 -0.21
CA ILE A 100 9.26 -13.48 0.24
C ILE A 100 9.15 -13.48 1.77
N ILE A 101 8.89 -14.65 2.36
CA ILE A 101 8.84 -14.84 3.82
C ILE A 101 10.19 -14.46 4.44
N ALA A 102 11.31 -14.87 3.83
CA ALA A 102 12.65 -14.50 4.28
C ALA A 102 12.87 -12.97 4.26
N LEU A 103 12.36 -12.29 3.23
CA LEU A 103 12.44 -10.83 3.12
C LEU A 103 11.57 -10.13 4.18
N VAL A 104 10.34 -10.59 4.42
CA VAL A 104 9.48 -10.08 5.50
C VAL A 104 10.19 -10.20 6.85
N ASN A 105 10.78 -11.37 7.12
CA ASN A 105 11.56 -11.59 8.35
C ASN A 105 12.77 -10.66 8.47
N ALA A 106 13.50 -10.45 7.36
CA ALA A 106 14.66 -9.57 7.33
C ALA A 106 14.28 -8.11 7.61
N PHE A 107 13.20 -7.62 7.02
CA PHE A 107 12.73 -6.24 7.22
C PHE A 107 12.09 -6.02 8.58
N SER A 108 11.34 -7.00 9.10
CA SER A 108 10.86 -6.97 10.48
C SER A 108 12.02 -6.85 11.49
N ALA A 109 13.09 -7.62 11.29
CA ALA A 109 14.25 -7.63 12.19
C ALA A 109 15.20 -6.42 12.01
N ASN A 110 15.16 -5.73 10.87
CA ASN A 110 16.09 -4.67 10.53
C ASN A 110 15.42 -3.54 9.74
N GLN A 111 14.97 -2.52 10.47
CA GLN A 111 14.35 -1.32 9.89
C GLN A 111 15.28 -0.57 8.92
N THR A 112 16.59 -0.53 9.18
CA THR A 112 17.54 0.12 8.26
C THR A 112 17.54 -0.57 6.90
N ALA A 113 17.56 -1.91 6.88
CA ALA A 113 17.49 -2.67 5.63
C ALA A 113 16.16 -2.44 4.87
N PHE A 114 15.05 -2.33 5.60
CA PHE A 114 13.77 -1.93 5.00
C PHE A 114 13.86 -0.54 4.36
N PHE A 115 14.33 0.47 5.09
CA PHE A 115 14.39 1.84 4.59
C PHE A 115 15.31 2.00 3.38
N GLU A 116 16.48 1.37 3.39
CA GLU A 116 17.41 1.38 2.25
C GLU A 116 16.76 0.76 1.00
N SER A 117 16.13 -0.40 1.17
CA SER A 117 15.44 -1.11 0.08
C SER A 117 14.22 -0.34 -0.43
N PHE A 118 13.47 0.30 0.47
CA PHE A 118 12.31 1.12 0.15
C PHE A 118 12.72 2.36 -0.64
N ALA A 119 13.75 3.08 -0.20
CA ALA A 119 14.28 4.24 -0.91
C ALA A 119 14.76 3.88 -2.33
N GLU A 120 15.51 2.78 -2.47
CA GLU A 120 15.95 2.30 -3.79
C GLU A 120 14.76 1.95 -4.69
N SER A 121 13.75 1.28 -4.13
CA SER A 121 12.55 0.89 -4.88
C SER A 121 11.74 2.11 -5.32
N MET A 122 11.60 3.12 -4.46
CA MET A 122 10.92 4.38 -4.80
C MET A 122 11.65 5.17 -5.89
N ILE A 123 12.99 5.20 -5.88
CA ILE A 123 13.79 5.79 -6.97
C ILE A 123 13.53 5.06 -8.29
N ARG A 124 13.55 3.72 -8.27
CA ARG A 124 13.29 2.91 -9.47
C ARG A 124 11.87 3.10 -10.00
N MET A 125 10.88 3.19 -9.12
CA MET A 125 9.49 3.50 -9.50
C MET A 125 9.36 4.90 -10.11
N GLY A 126 10.03 5.90 -9.53
CA GLY A 126 10.05 7.27 -10.06
C GLY A 126 10.69 7.40 -11.44
N ASN A 127 11.54 6.44 -11.82
CA ASN A 127 12.19 6.38 -13.12
C ASN A 127 11.40 5.57 -14.17
N LEU A 128 10.17 5.14 -13.87
CA LEU A 128 9.32 4.44 -14.84
C LEU A 128 8.77 5.42 -15.87
N SER A 129 9.33 5.38 -17.08
CA SER A 129 8.86 6.09 -18.27
C SER A 129 8.53 7.58 -18.04
N PRO A 130 9.43 8.38 -17.44
CA PRO A 130 9.19 9.81 -17.29
C PRO A 130 9.16 10.49 -18.66
N LEU A 131 8.32 11.51 -18.81
CA LEU A 131 8.41 12.44 -19.92
C LEU A 131 9.64 13.34 -19.69
N THR A 132 10.52 13.46 -20.69
CA THR A 132 11.80 14.17 -20.56
C THR A 132 12.02 15.19 -21.68
N GLY A 133 12.93 16.15 -21.46
CA GLY A 133 13.23 17.19 -22.45
C GLY A 133 11.99 18.01 -22.79
N THR A 134 11.55 17.94 -24.04
CA THR A 134 10.37 18.64 -24.56
C THR A 134 9.12 17.75 -24.65
N GLU A 135 9.16 16.54 -24.09
CA GLU A 135 8.00 15.65 -24.02
C GLU A 135 7.04 16.11 -22.91
N GLY A 136 5.75 16.30 -23.24
CA GLY A 136 4.75 16.78 -22.29
C GLY A 136 4.82 18.29 -22.05
N GLU A 137 4.51 18.73 -20.82
CA GLU A 137 4.51 20.13 -20.43
C GLU A 137 4.71 20.28 -18.91
N ILE A 138 5.18 21.46 -18.48
CA ILE A 138 5.10 21.87 -17.08
C ILE A 138 3.69 22.46 -16.84
N ARG A 139 2.85 21.72 -16.11
CA ARG A 139 1.48 22.16 -15.83
C ARG A 139 1.45 23.31 -14.84
N LEU A 140 0.67 24.36 -15.15
CA LEU A 140 0.37 25.44 -14.22
C LEU A 140 -0.70 25.02 -13.18
N ASN A 141 -1.53 24.06 -13.56
CA ASN A 141 -2.53 23.43 -12.70
C ASN A 141 -2.53 21.93 -12.99
N CYS A 142 -2.21 21.10 -12.00
CA CYS A 142 -2.09 19.64 -12.18
C CYS A 142 -3.38 18.98 -12.71
N SER A 143 -4.54 19.56 -12.44
CA SER A 143 -5.86 19.01 -12.78
C SER A 143 -6.30 19.29 -14.22
N VAL A 144 -5.61 20.16 -14.97
CA VAL A 144 -5.97 20.51 -16.35
C VAL A 144 -4.73 20.60 -17.23
N VAL A 145 -4.86 20.27 -18.52
CA VAL A 145 -3.81 20.51 -19.53
C VAL A 145 -3.77 22.01 -19.82
N ASN A 146 -2.58 22.58 -20.01
CA ASN A 146 -2.49 24.00 -20.36
C ASN A 146 -3.21 24.25 -21.71
N ALA A 147 -3.87 25.40 -21.85
CA ALA A 147 -4.48 25.78 -23.10
C ALA A 147 -3.40 26.12 -24.14
N ASN A 148 -3.56 25.64 -25.38
CA ASN A 148 -2.75 26.11 -26.50
C ASN A 148 -3.11 27.57 -26.81
N LEU A 149 -2.36 28.51 -26.25
CA LEU A 149 -2.47 29.93 -26.59
C LEU A 149 -1.81 30.17 -27.96
N ALA A 150 -2.46 29.72 -29.03
CA ALA A 150 -2.12 30.09 -30.40
C ALA A 150 -2.70 31.48 -30.75
N GLY A 151 -2.39 32.48 -29.93
CA GLY A 151 -2.85 33.86 -30.08
C GLY A 151 -1.69 34.87 -29.97
N PRO A 152 -1.84 36.07 -30.55
CA PRO A 152 -0.76 37.05 -30.71
C PRO A 152 -0.19 37.64 -29.41
N ASP A 153 -0.84 37.38 -28.26
CA ASP A 153 -0.37 37.75 -26.92
C ASP A 153 0.15 36.55 -26.09
N SER A 154 0.64 35.51 -26.77
CA SER A 154 1.32 34.38 -26.13
C SER A 154 2.69 34.81 -25.62
N MET A 155 2.73 35.35 -24.40
CA MET A 155 3.97 35.42 -23.64
C MET A 155 4.44 33.98 -23.38
N LEU A 156 5.39 33.57 -24.23
CA LEU A 156 6.39 32.52 -24.03
C LEU A 156 6.31 31.87 -22.64
N VAL A 157 5.53 30.79 -22.52
CA VAL A 157 5.89 29.74 -21.56
C VAL A 157 7.02 28.98 -22.24
N SER A 158 8.21 29.59 -22.20
CA SER A 158 9.43 28.98 -22.72
C SER A 158 9.64 27.68 -21.96
N SER A 159 9.57 26.60 -22.71
CA SER A 159 10.38 25.41 -22.52
C SER A 159 11.79 25.81 -22.09
N ILE A 160 12.31 25.11 -21.10
CA ILE A 160 13.76 25.04 -20.85
C ILE A 160 14.40 24.37 -22.06
#